data_AF-A0A4Y7ZHC2-F1
#
_entry.id   AF-A0A4Y7ZHC2-F1
#
_cell.length_a   1.000
_cell.length_b   1.000
_cell.length_c   1.000
_cell.angle_alpha   90.00
_cell.angle_beta   90.00
_cell.angle_gamma   90.00
#
_symmetry.space_group_name_H-M   'P 1'
#
loop_
_entity.id
_entity.type
_entity.pdbx_description
1 polymer ?
#
loop_
_entity_poly.entity_id
_entity_poly.type
_entity_poly.pdbx_seq_one_letter_code
_entity_poly.pdbx_strand_id
1 'polypeptide(L)'
;MKKLTLFVYPFICLYIIFNLLVLDDFLIFIDPVSLISVLLPTIGVLFMHKNIAVNQTLAVSLKVCWFSGGLTFLYGIILTFSYVGNDLQIILPSIAVSLLPLFYCFIISLLYAPYLYLANQETNQ
;
A
#
# COMPACT_ATOMS: atom_id res chain seq x y z
N MET A 1 26.98 9.87 -2.84
CA MET A 1 25.73 10.45 -2.30
C MET A 1 24.50 9.58 -2.57
N LYS A 2 24.18 9.19 -3.83
CA LYS A 2 23.00 8.37 -4.17
C LYS A 2 22.79 7.11 -3.28
N LYS A 3 23.86 6.35 -2.98
CA LYS A 3 23.78 5.14 -2.12
C LYS A 3 23.46 5.44 -0.65
N LEU A 4 23.91 6.58 -0.12
CA LEU A 4 23.64 6.99 1.26
C LEU A 4 22.17 7.42 1.39
N THR A 5 21.65 8.18 0.43
CA THR A 5 20.25 8.60 0.39
C THR A 5 19.31 7.40 0.28
N LEU A 6 19.68 6.36 -0.47
CA LEU A 6 18.93 5.10 -0.54
C LEU A 6 18.87 4.36 0.80
N PHE A 7 19.91 4.47 1.62
CA PHE A 7 19.93 3.85 2.94
C PHE A 7 19.14 4.66 3.95
N VAL A 8 19.24 5.99 3.93
CA VAL A 8 18.59 6.88 4.90
C VAL A 8 17.08 6.99 4.65
N TYR A 9 16.64 6.97 3.39
CA TYR A 9 15.26 7.19 3.02
C TYR A 9 14.28 6.14 3.62
N PRO A 10 14.55 4.82 3.58
CA PRO A 10 13.73 3.82 4.26
C PRO A 10 13.59 4.07 5.76
N PHE A 11 14.66 4.54 6.45
CA PHE A 11 14.57 4.86 7.88
C PHE A 11 13.66 6.06 8.14
N ILE A 12 13.69 7.09 7.27
CA ILE A 12 12.76 8.23 7.38
C ILE A 12 11.32 7.77 7.13
N CYS A 13 11.11 6.91 6.13
CA CYS A 13 9.79 6.34 5.86
C CYS A 13 9.28 5.51 7.04
N LEU A 14 10.12 4.63 7.58
CA LEU A 14 9.80 3.84 8.77
C LEU A 14 9.52 4.72 9.97
N TYR A 15 10.26 5.82 10.16
CA TYR A 15 9.99 6.79 11.22
C TYR A 15 8.61 7.45 11.06
N ILE A 16 8.23 7.88 9.84
CA ILE A 16 6.91 8.46 9.58
C ILE A 16 5.80 7.43 9.80
N ILE A 17 5.97 6.21 9.27
CA ILE A 17 5.02 5.10 9.45
C ILE A 17 4.86 4.79 10.95
N PHE A 18 5.96 4.72 11.69
CA PHE A 18 5.93 4.44 13.12
C PHE A 18 5.22 5.55 13.91
N ASN A 19 5.46 6.83 13.60
CA ASN A 19 4.71 7.92 14.22
C ASN A 19 3.22 7.88 13.89
N LEU A 20 2.84 7.46 12.68
CA LEU A 20 1.43 7.27 12.31
C LEU A 20 0.81 6.09 13.06
N LEU A 21 1.59 5.04 13.34
CA LEU A 21 1.15 3.87 14.11
C LEU A 21 1.15 4.10 15.63
N VAL A 22 1.88 5.08 16.16
CA VAL A 22 1.94 5.36 17.61
C VAL A 22 0.80 6.29 18.08
N LEU A 23 -0.04 6.79 17.17
CA LEU A 23 -1.32 7.39 17.56
C LEU A 23 -2.14 6.38 18.39
N ASP A 24 -2.82 6.88 19.44
CA ASP A 24 -3.32 6.15 20.62
C ASP A 24 -4.06 4.81 20.38
N ASP A 25 -4.47 4.50 19.15
CA ASP A 25 -5.15 3.27 18.75
C ASP A 25 -4.55 2.64 17.48
N PHE A 26 -3.30 2.16 17.52
CA PHE A 26 -2.66 1.52 16.36
C PHE A 26 -3.45 0.36 15.75
N LEU A 27 -4.26 -0.33 16.56
CA LEU A 27 -5.11 -1.44 16.13
C LEU A 27 -6.15 -1.00 15.09
N ILE A 28 -6.55 0.27 15.07
CA ILE A 28 -7.45 0.82 14.05
C ILE A 28 -6.78 0.81 12.67
N PHE A 29 -5.45 0.87 12.62
CA PHE A 29 -4.68 0.85 11.37
C PHE A 29 -4.29 -0.56 10.92
N ILE A 30 -4.67 -1.61 11.67
CA ILE A 30 -4.36 -3.00 11.33
C ILE A 30 -5.64 -3.78 11.08
N ASP A 31 -6.04 -3.83 9.81
CA ASP A 31 -7.02 -4.77 9.31
C ASP A 31 -6.31 -5.86 8.47
N PRO A 32 -6.23 -7.11 8.98
CA PRO A 32 -5.55 -8.20 8.29
C PRO A 32 -6.11 -8.48 6.90
N VAL A 33 -7.41 -8.30 6.68
CA VAL A 33 -8.04 -8.57 5.38
C VAL A 33 -7.56 -7.56 4.35
N SER A 34 -7.65 -6.27 4.67
CA SER A 34 -7.11 -5.18 3.84
C SER A 34 -5.61 -5.28 3.62
N LEU A 35 -4.86 -5.74 4.63
CA LEU A 35 -3.41 -5.90 4.53
C LEU A 35 -3.05 -7.04 3.56
N ILE A 36 -3.69 -8.21 3.70
CA ILE A 36 -3.46 -9.37 2.83
C ILE A 36 -3.92 -9.08 1.41
N SER A 37 -5.07 -8.42 1.23
CA SER A 37 -5.60 -8.11 -0.10
C SER A 37 -4.67 -7.20 -0.89
N VAL A 38 -3.93 -6.30 -0.24
CA VAL A 38 -2.93 -5.46 -0.90
C VAL A 38 -1.57 -6.17 -1.04
N LEU A 39 -1.07 -6.81 0.03
CA LEU A 39 0.29 -7.38 0.04
C LEU A 39 0.42 -8.64 -0.82
N LEU A 40 -0.53 -9.57 -0.75
CA LEU A 40 -0.44 -10.85 -1.46
C LEU A 40 -0.27 -10.68 -2.98
N PRO A 41 -1.12 -9.90 -3.69
CA PRO A 41 -0.94 -9.69 -5.11
C PRO A 41 0.30 -8.85 -5.43
N THR A 42 0.66 -7.88 -4.58
CA THR A 42 1.87 -7.06 -4.76
C THR A 42 3.14 -7.90 -4.71
N ILE A 43 3.22 -8.82 -3.75
CA ILE A 43 4.33 -9.77 -3.59
C ILE A 43 4.26 -10.85 -4.69
N GLY A 44 3.06 -11.29 -5.08
CA GLY A 44 2.87 -12.26 -6.15
C GLY A 44 3.51 -11.83 -7.47
N VAL A 45 3.46 -10.54 -7.79
CA VAL A 45 4.15 -9.98 -8.98
C VAL A 45 5.67 -10.19 -8.92
N LEU A 46 6.29 -10.13 -7.74
CA LEU A 46 7.73 -10.35 -7.58
C LEU A 46 8.12 -11.81 -7.91
N PHE A 47 7.20 -12.75 -7.79
CA PHE A 47 7.42 -14.18 -8.03
C PHE A 47 7.08 -14.65 -9.46
N MET A 48 6.41 -13.82 -10.27
CA MET A 48 6.04 -14.16 -11.65
C MET A 48 7.24 -14.13 -12.63
N HIS A 49 8.47 -14.07 -12.13
CA HIS A 49 9.64 -13.70 -12.91
C HIS A 49 10.28 -14.83 -13.70
N LYS A 50 10.15 -14.77 -15.02
CA LYS A 50 11.17 -15.21 -15.98
C LYS A 50 11.41 -14.06 -16.99
N ASN A 51 12.63 -13.50 -17.02
CA ASN A 51 13.16 -12.55 -18.02
C ASN A 51 12.71 -11.07 -18.05
N ILE A 52 12.04 -10.53 -17.03
CA ILE A 52 11.67 -9.09 -17.02
C ILE A 52 12.69 -8.27 -16.20
N ALA A 53 12.93 -7.00 -16.56
CA ALA A 53 13.83 -6.13 -15.79
C ALA A 53 13.24 -5.78 -14.40
N VAL A 54 14.09 -5.68 -13.37
CA VAL A 54 13.68 -5.34 -11.98
C VAL A 54 12.79 -4.10 -11.94
N ASN A 55 13.14 -3.09 -12.74
CA ASN A 55 12.42 -1.81 -12.88
C ASN A 55 10.97 -1.99 -13.33
N GLN A 56 10.76 -2.83 -14.34
CA GLN A 56 9.42 -3.14 -14.87
C GLN A 56 8.61 -3.94 -13.84
N THR A 57 9.25 -4.86 -13.13
CA THR A 57 8.65 -5.62 -12.02
C THR A 57 8.11 -4.72 -10.93
N LEU A 58 8.93 -3.76 -10.47
CA LEU A 58 8.55 -2.81 -9.43
C LEU A 58 7.42 -1.88 -9.89
N ALA A 59 7.45 -1.45 -11.15
CA ALA A 59 6.38 -0.65 -11.72
C ALA A 59 5.06 -1.44 -11.81
N VAL A 60 5.11 -2.70 -12.23
CA VAL A 60 3.93 -3.59 -12.26
C VAL A 60 3.44 -3.90 -10.85
N SER A 61 4.34 -4.14 -9.89
CA SER A 61 3.94 -4.44 -8.51
C SER A 61 3.22 -3.27 -7.88
N LEU A 62 3.67 -2.03 -8.11
CA LEU A 62 2.94 -0.84 -7.64
C LEU A 62 1.59 -0.68 -8.32
N LYS A 63 1.48 -0.94 -9.62
CA LYS A 63 0.17 -0.91 -10.31
C LYS A 63 -0.79 -1.94 -9.73
N VAL A 64 -0.33 -3.15 -9.49
CA VAL A 64 -1.13 -4.23 -8.88
C VAL A 64 -1.50 -3.89 -7.45
N CYS A 65 -0.57 -3.31 -6.67
CA CYS A 65 -0.83 -2.80 -5.33
C CYS A 65 -2.01 -1.81 -5.33
N TRP A 66 -1.93 -0.75 -6.15
CA TRP A 66 -2.98 0.25 -6.26
C TRP A 66 -4.30 -0.31 -6.79
N PHE A 67 -4.25 -1.22 -7.77
CA PHE A 67 -5.44 -1.86 -8.31
C PHE A 67 -6.14 -2.72 -7.25
N SER A 68 -5.39 -3.53 -6.51
CA SER A 68 -5.95 -4.39 -5.46
C SER A 68 -6.48 -3.58 -4.26
N GLY A 69 -5.74 -2.56 -3.83
CA GLY A 69 -6.20 -1.65 -2.78
C GLY A 69 -7.45 -0.88 -3.19
N GLY A 70 -7.52 -0.40 -4.44
CA GLY A 70 -8.70 0.25 -4.98
C GLY A 70 -9.93 -0.66 -5.04
N LEU A 71 -9.76 -1.92 -5.48
CA LEU A 71 -10.84 -2.91 -5.48
C LEU A 71 -11.32 -3.23 -4.07
N THR A 72 -10.40 -3.38 -3.11
CA THR A 72 -10.76 -3.66 -1.71
C THR A 72 -11.49 -2.48 -1.08
N PHE A 73 -11.05 -1.24 -1.35
CA PHE A 73 -11.74 -0.02 -0.96
C PHE A 73 -13.17 0.01 -1.52
N LEU A 74 -13.34 -0.21 -2.83
CA LEU A 74 -14.67 -0.21 -3.47
C LEU A 74 -15.57 -1.29 -2.87
N TYR A 75 -15.03 -2.48 -2.63
CA TYR A 75 -15.77 -3.56 -1.95
C TYR A 75 -16.23 -3.15 -0.55
N GLY A 76 -15.35 -2.55 0.26
CA GLY A 76 -15.69 -2.06 1.60
C GLY A 76 -16.77 -0.96 1.59
N ILE A 77 -16.71 -0.06 0.61
CA ILE A 77 -17.74 0.97 0.42
C ILE A 77 -19.09 0.35 0.03
N ILE A 78 -19.12 -0.57 -0.94
CA ILE A 78 -20.34 -1.28 -1.36
C ILE A 78 -20.96 -2.02 -0.15
N LEU A 79 -20.12 -2.69 0.62
CA LEU A 79 -20.53 -3.42 1.82
C LEU A 79 -21.11 -2.48 2.88
N THR A 80 -20.46 -1.34 3.12
CA THR A 80 -20.96 -0.29 4.01
C THR A 80 -22.37 0.14 3.62
N PHE A 81 -22.58 0.51 2.35
CA PHE A 81 -23.90 0.94 1.86
C PHE A 81 -24.95 -0.17 1.85
N SER A 82 -24.55 -1.43 1.72
CA SER A 82 -25.46 -2.57 1.80
C SER A 82 -26.03 -2.79 3.22
N TYR A 83 -25.33 -2.32 4.26
CA TYR A 83 -25.76 -2.41 5.66
C TYR A 83 -26.40 -1.12 6.21
N VAL A 84 -26.47 -0.03 5.43
CA VAL A 84 -27.05 1.27 5.84
C VAL A 84 -28.51 1.16 6.29
N GLY A 85 -29.25 0.18 5.76
CA GLY A 85 -30.63 -0.07 6.20
C GLY A 85 -30.76 -0.53 7.65
N ASN A 86 -29.68 -0.99 8.28
CA ASN A 86 -29.71 -1.64 9.60
C ASN A 86 -29.19 -0.76 10.75
N ASP A 87 -28.19 0.13 10.53
CA ASP A 87 -27.70 1.03 11.58
C ASP A 87 -26.82 2.17 11.02
N LEU A 88 -27.26 3.42 11.17
CA LEU A 88 -26.52 4.61 10.76
C LEU A 88 -25.22 4.81 11.57
N GLN A 89 -25.13 4.26 12.78
CA GLN A 89 -23.94 4.40 13.64
C GLN A 89 -22.73 3.61 13.12
N ILE A 90 -22.96 2.64 12.22
CA ILE A 90 -21.92 1.75 11.68
C ILE A 90 -21.24 2.36 10.44
N ILE A 91 -21.82 3.40 9.83
CA ILE A 91 -21.34 3.96 8.55
C ILE A 91 -19.93 4.57 8.69
N LEU A 92 -19.76 5.46 9.66
CA LEU A 92 -18.49 6.17 9.85
C LEU A 92 -17.31 5.22 10.12
N PRO A 93 -17.40 4.25 11.06
CA PRO A 93 -16.32 3.29 11.26
C PRO A 93 -16.10 2.38 10.04
N SER A 94 -17.15 2.00 9.30
CA SER A 94 -17.01 1.16 8.10
C SER A 94 -16.31 1.89 6.95
N ILE A 95 -16.56 3.19 6.78
CA ILE A 95 -15.82 4.03 5.82
C ILE A 95 -14.35 4.15 6.24
N ALA A 96 -14.08 4.35 7.53
CA ALA A 96 -12.71 4.43 8.04
C ALA A 96 -11.92 3.14 7.77
N VAL A 97 -12.53 1.97 8.02
CA VAL A 97 -11.92 0.67 7.72
C VAL A 97 -11.72 0.48 6.21
N SER A 98 -12.70 0.89 5.40
CA SER A 98 -12.61 0.79 3.94
C SER A 98 -11.44 1.58 3.34
N LEU A 99 -10.95 2.63 4.03
CA LEU A 99 -9.80 3.44 3.60
C LEU A 99 -8.44 2.76 3.88
N LEU A 100 -8.37 1.76 4.77
CA LEU A 100 -7.12 1.11 5.16
C LEU A 100 -6.34 0.48 3.98
N PRO A 101 -6.96 -0.22 3.01
CA PRO A 101 -6.26 -0.70 1.83
C PRO A 101 -5.52 0.41 1.07
N LEU A 102 -6.10 1.60 0.96
CA LEU A 102 -5.45 2.74 0.31
C LEU A 102 -4.28 3.26 1.14
N PHE A 103 -4.44 3.31 2.46
CA PHE A 103 -3.36 3.67 3.37
C PHE A 103 -2.15 2.72 3.22
N TYR A 104 -2.39 1.42 3.10
CA TYR A 104 -1.34 0.43 2.83
C TYR A 104 -0.68 0.64 1.46
N CYS A 105 -1.45 0.98 0.41
CA CYS A 105 -0.88 1.35 -0.89
C CYS A 105 0.04 2.56 -0.81
N PHE A 106 -0.31 3.58 -0.01
CA PHE A 106 0.55 4.74 0.21
C PHE A 106 1.84 4.36 0.93
N ILE A 107 1.77 3.53 1.97
CA ILE A 107 2.95 3.03 2.69
C ILE A 107 3.89 2.27 1.74
N ILE A 108 3.35 1.33 0.96
CA ILE A 108 4.12 0.54 -0.01
C ILE A 108 4.74 1.45 -1.07
N SER A 109 3.98 2.39 -1.61
CA SER A 109 4.47 3.35 -2.61
C SER A 109 5.60 4.23 -2.06
N LEU A 110 5.46 4.70 -0.82
CA LEU A 110 6.46 5.51 -0.13
C LEU A 110 7.78 4.73 -0.02
N LEU A 111 7.73 3.46 0.36
CA LEU A 111 8.89 2.58 0.47
C LEU A 111 9.52 2.26 -0.90
N TYR A 112 8.71 2.13 -1.96
CA TYR A 112 9.17 1.76 -3.31
C TYR A 112 9.68 2.95 -4.13
N ALA A 113 9.28 4.18 -3.81
CA ALA A 113 9.63 5.41 -4.53
C ALA A 113 11.13 5.58 -4.89
N PRO A 114 12.10 5.38 -3.98
CA PRO A 114 13.53 5.58 -4.30
C PRO A 114 14.06 4.53 -5.26
N TYR A 115 13.53 3.30 -5.18
CA TYR A 115 13.93 2.19 -6.06
C TYR A 115 13.44 2.42 -7.48
N LEU A 116 12.22 2.95 -7.64
CA LEU A 116 11.66 3.34 -8.93
C LEU A 116 12.40 4.53 -9.57
N TYR A 117 12.81 5.51 -8.76
CA TYR A 117 13.60 6.63 -9.25
C TYR A 117 14.95 6.17 -9.82
N LEU A 118 15.65 5.27 -9.13
CA LEU A 118 16.95 4.76 -9.60
C LEU A 118 16.82 3.81 -10.79
N ALA A 119 15.84 2.92 -10.74
CA ALA A 119 15.44 2.07 -11.86
C ALA A 119 15.30 2.88 -13.17
N ASN A 120 14.58 3.99 -13.11
CA ASN A 120 14.37 4.84 -14.28
C ASN A 120 15.64 5.58 -14.74
N GLN A 121 16.65 5.75 -13.88
CA GLN A 121 17.93 6.34 -14.30
C GLN A 121 18.84 5.33 -15.01
N GLU A 122 18.84 4.05 -14.62
CA GLU A 122 19.63 3.00 -15.29
C GLU A 122 19.09 2.66 -16.68
N THR A 123 17.81 2.92 -16.94
CA THR A 123 17.18 2.63 -18.24
C THR A 123 17.43 3.74 -19.28
N ASN A 124 17.98 4.89 -18.86
CA ASN A 124 18.25 6.07 -19.70
C ASN A 124 19.76 6.31 -19.94
N GLN A 125 20.61 5.35 -19.57
CA GLN A 125 22.04 5.30 -19.87
C GLN A 125 22.32 4.24 -20.93
#